data_AF-A0A838NIX3-F1
#
_entry.id   AF-A0A838NIX3-F1
#
_cell.length_a   1.000
_cell.length_b   1.000
_cell.length_c   1.000
_cell.angle_alpha   90.00
_cell.angle_beta   90.00
_cell.angle_gamma   90.00
#
_symmetry.space_group_name_H-M   'P 1'
#
loop_
_entity.id
_entity.type
_entity.pdbx_description
1 polymer ?
#
loop_
_entity_poly.entity_id
_entity_poly.type
_entity_poly.pdbx_seq_one_letter_code
_entity_poly.pdbx_strand_id
1 'polypeptide(L)'
;LRFARWAIAEAKPLFGLCRGLQIVNVALGGTLYQDIAAQRSDAIKHDYFPTAGYSRDHLAHPVTVTSGSRLDALVGTAPLKVNSMHHQAVKELAPGLVSTAVAPDGLIEALEHSSNQFVLGVQWHPESLTDRDPRMHRLVTGFVEAASR
;
A
#
# COMPACT_ATOMS: atom_id res chain seq x y z
N LEU A 1 6.09 0.78 15.57
CA LEU A 1 5.02 1.79 15.72
C LEU A 1 5.54 3.19 16.10
N ARG A 2 6.41 3.35 17.11
CA ARG A 2 6.91 4.68 17.56
C ARG A 2 7.45 5.58 16.43
N PHE A 3 8.26 5.02 15.53
CA PHE A 3 8.81 5.77 14.38
C PHE A 3 7.73 6.34 13.46
N ALA A 4 6.74 5.53 13.07
CA ALA A 4 5.63 5.98 12.22
C ALA A 4 4.82 7.08 12.90
N ARG A 5 4.51 6.92 14.20
CA ARG A 5 3.81 7.96 14.98
C ARG A 5 4.59 9.28 15.00
N TRP A 6 5.89 9.21 15.25
CA TRP A 6 6.76 10.38 15.25
C TRP A 6 6.80 11.06 13.88
N ALA A 7 7.02 10.30 12.80
CA ALA A 7 7.09 10.85 11.45
C ALA A 7 5.81 11.60 11.08
N ILE A 8 4.64 11.03 11.40
CA ILE A 8 3.35 11.65 11.14
C ILE A 8 3.14 12.91 12.01
N ALA A 9 3.48 12.84 13.29
CA ALA A 9 3.37 13.97 14.22
C ALA A 9 4.26 15.16 13.79
N GLU A 10 5.47 14.88 13.30
CA GLU A 10 6.42 15.87 12.80
C GLU A 10 6.20 16.25 11.32
N ALA A 11 5.08 15.81 10.72
CA ALA A 11 4.75 16.03 9.32
C ALA A 11 5.87 15.63 8.33
N LYS A 12 6.69 14.63 8.69
CA LYS A 12 7.72 14.08 7.81
C LYS A 12 7.05 13.21 6.74
N PRO A 13 7.46 13.33 5.46
CA PRO A 13 7.03 12.40 4.43
C PRO A 13 7.27 10.96 4.85
N LEU A 14 6.27 10.11 4.67
CA LEU A 14 6.30 8.70 5.03
C LEU A 14 5.70 7.87 3.89
N PHE A 15 6.46 6.90 3.40
CA PHE A 15 6.01 5.94 2.40
C PHE A 15 6.16 4.51 2.90
N GLY A 16 5.03 3.83 3.12
CA GLY A 16 4.99 2.46 3.65
C GLY A 16 4.75 1.40 2.59
N LEU A 17 5.66 0.44 2.43
CA LEU A 17 5.53 -0.66 1.48
C LEU A 17 5.17 -1.97 2.19
N CYS A 18 4.12 -2.66 1.75
CA CYS A 18 3.63 -3.91 2.32
C CYS A 18 3.45 -3.82 3.84
N ARG A 19 4.34 -4.42 4.63
CA ARG A 19 4.36 -4.29 6.10
C ARG A 19 4.46 -2.82 6.56
N GLY A 20 5.10 -1.95 5.78
CA GLY A 20 5.16 -0.52 6.05
C GLY A 20 3.78 0.14 6.10
N LEU A 21 2.91 -0.14 5.12
CA LEU A 21 1.51 0.30 5.11
C LEU A 21 0.79 -0.19 6.37
N GLN A 22 0.96 -1.46 6.72
CA GLN A 22 0.32 -2.07 7.88
C GLN A 22 0.78 -1.41 9.19
N ILE A 23 2.08 -1.10 9.30
CA ILE A 23 2.64 -0.36 10.43
C ILE A 23 2.03 1.03 10.55
N VAL A 24 1.81 1.75 9.45
CA VAL A 24 1.14 3.06 9.46
C VAL A 24 -0.27 2.92 10.00
N ASN A 25 -1.04 1.97 9.48
CA ASN A 25 -2.40 1.70 9.94
C ASN A 25 -2.46 1.40 11.44
N VAL A 26 -1.67 0.43 11.91
CA VAL A 26 -1.65 0.04 13.33
C VAL A 26 -1.10 1.16 14.22
N ALA A 27 -0.15 1.96 13.72
CA ALA A 27 0.39 3.09 14.48
C ALA A 27 -0.68 4.13 14.80
N LEU A 28 -1.64 4.34 13.89
CA LEU A 28 -2.76 5.28 14.06
C LEU A 28 -4.02 4.64 14.68
N GLY A 29 -3.97 3.36 15.05
CA GLY A 29 -5.04 2.69 15.79
C GLY A 29 -5.95 1.78 14.95
N GLY A 30 -5.61 1.52 13.69
CA GLY A 30 -6.28 0.49 12.90
C GLY A 30 -5.84 -0.93 13.26
N THR A 31 -6.49 -1.93 12.65
CA THR A 31 -6.23 -3.36 12.90
C THR A 31 -5.90 -4.12 11.62
N LEU A 32 -5.38 -5.34 11.76
CA LEU A 32 -5.00 -6.21 10.65
C LEU A 32 -5.72 -7.56 10.74
N TYR A 33 -6.02 -8.15 9.59
CA TYR A 33 -6.13 -9.60 9.48
C TYR A 33 -4.73 -10.19 9.72
N GLN A 34 -4.59 -11.02 10.75
CA GLN A 34 -3.34 -11.70 11.09
C GLN A 34 -3.00 -12.82 10.11
N ASP A 35 -4.03 -13.43 9.51
CA ASP A 35 -3.91 -14.33 8.38
C ASP A 35 -5.17 -14.22 7.51
N ILE A 36 -5.02 -13.76 6.26
CA ILE A 36 -6.13 -13.54 5.33
C ILE A 36 -6.85 -14.86 5.05
N ALA A 37 -6.11 -15.93 4.78
CA ALA A 37 -6.69 -17.23 4.43
C ALA A 37 -7.55 -17.80 5.57
N ALA A 38 -7.15 -17.62 6.83
CA ALA A 38 -7.91 -18.08 7.98
C ALA A 38 -9.10 -17.17 8.36
N GLN A 39 -9.07 -15.88 8.01
CA GLN A 39 -10.04 -14.89 8.52
C GLN A 39 -10.99 -14.33 7.46
N ARG A 40 -10.74 -14.58 6.18
CA ARG A 40 -11.40 -13.95 5.03
C ARG A 40 -11.50 -14.97 3.89
N SER A 41 -12.50 -15.85 3.97
CA SER A 41 -12.66 -16.99 3.05
C SER A 41 -12.96 -16.61 1.59
N ASP A 42 -13.42 -15.37 1.36
CA ASP A 42 -13.73 -14.78 0.07
C ASP A 42 -12.52 -14.04 -0.55
N ALA A 43 -11.38 -13.97 0.14
CA ALA A 43 -10.19 -13.32 -0.38
C ALA A 43 -9.57 -14.10 -1.54
N ILE A 44 -9.01 -13.36 -2.50
CA ILE A 44 -8.12 -13.96 -3.49
C ILE A 44 -6.77 -14.32 -2.84
N LYS A 45 -5.91 -15.02 -3.58
CA LYS A 45 -4.53 -15.25 -3.12
C LYS A 45 -3.77 -13.91 -3.08
N HIS A 46 -2.95 -13.72 -2.05
CA HIS A 46 -2.08 -12.53 -1.86
C HIS A 46 -0.62 -12.89 -1.53
N ASP A 47 -0.33 -14.15 -1.21
CA ASP A 47 0.99 -14.64 -0.82
C ASP A 47 1.67 -15.39 -1.98
N TYR A 48 1.97 -14.71 -3.08
CA TYR A 48 2.61 -15.34 -4.26
C TYR A 48 4.12 -15.59 -4.08
N PHE A 49 4.77 -14.86 -3.17
CA PHE A 49 6.19 -15.03 -2.83
C PHE A 49 6.38 -14.99 -1.30
N PRO A 50 7.36 -15.72 -0.74
CA PRO A 50 8.28 -16.67 -1.42
C PRO A 50 7.71 -18.09 -1.56
N THR A 51 6.56 -18.35 -0.96
CA THR A 51 6.07 -19.71 -0.69
C THR A 51 5.35 -20.38 -1.86
N ALA A 52 4.91 -19.62 -2.87
CA ALA A 52 4.15 -20.15 -4.00
C ALA A 52 4.97 -20.28 -5.31
N GLY A 53 6.29 -20.07 -5.28
CA GLY A 53 7.18 -20.29 -6.42
C GLY A 53 7.16 -19.21 -7.50
N TYR A 54 6.48 -18.08 -7.28
CA TYR A 54 6.52 -16.93 -8.18
C TYR A 54 7.73 -16.04 -7.91
N SER A 55 8.11 -15.20 -8.86
CA SER A 55 9.13 -14.15 -8.66
C SER A 55 8.53 -12.92 -7.97
N ARG A 56 9.37 -12.06 -7.38
CA ARG A 56 8.92 -10.82 -6.70
C ARG A 56 8.20 -9.86 -7.64
N ASP A 57 8.48 -9.90 -8.93
CA ASP A 57 7.91 -9.03 -9.96
C ASP A 57 6.71 -9.65 -10.71
N HIS A 58 6.20 -10.79 -10.23
CA HIS A 58 4.99 -11.40 -10.76
C HIS A 58 3.77 -10.51 -10.52
N LEU A 59 3.12 -10.06 -11.58
CA LEU A 59 1.89 -9.28 -11.52
C LEU A 59 0.70 -10.19 -11.17
N ALA A 60 0.28 -10.15 -9.91
CA ALA A 60 -0.66 -11.07 -9.29
C ALA A 60 -2.13 -10.69 -9.55
N HIS A 61 -2.53 -9.47 -9.19
CA HIS A 61 -3.92 -9.03 -9.29
C HIS A 61 -4.01 -7.54 -9.68
N PRO A 62 -5.15 -7.11 -10.24
CA PRO A 62 -5.40 -5.69 -10.43
C PRO A 62 -5.67 -4.99 -9.08
N VAL A 63 -5.56 -3.68 -9.07
CA VAL A 63 -6.06 -2.81 -8.01
C VAL A 63 -6.86 -1.66 -8.62
N THR A 64 -7.93 -1.25 -7.96
CA THR A 64 -8.73 -0.08 -8.33
C THR A 64 -8.26 1.11 -7.52
N VAL A 65 -7.62 2.08 -8.19
CA VAL A 65 -7.15 3.33 -7.59
C VAL A 65 -8.30 4.32 -7.49
N THR A 66 -8.40 5.01 -6.36
CA THR A 66 -9.42 6.03 -6.12
C THR A 66 -9.06 7.32 -6.84
N SER A 67 -9.92 7.79 -7.74
CA SER A 67 -9.72 9.05 -8.47
C SER A 67 -9.55 10.25 -7.54
N GLY A 68 -8.62 11.14 -7.88
CA GLY A 68 -8.32 12.34 -7.09
C GLY A 68 -7.48 12.09 -5.84
N SER A 69 -7.06 10.84 -5.57
CA SER A 69 -6.09 10.54 -4.51
C SER A 69 -4.67 10.98 -4.90
N ARG A 70 -3.76 11.03 -3.93
CA ARG A 70 -2.33 11.26 -4.22
C ARG A 70 -1.76 10.11 -5.04
N LEU A 71 -2.18 8.88 -4.77
CA LEU A 71 -1.80 7.71 -5.55
C LEU A 71 -2.19 7.89 -7.01
N ASP A 72 -3.42 8.32 -7.29
CA ASP A 72 -3.89 8.63 -8.65
C ASP A 72 -2.98 9.66 -9.34
N ALA A 73 -2.60 10.74 -8.66
CA ALA A 73 -1.68 11.73 -9.23
C ALA A 73 -0.29 11.14 -9.62
N LEU A 74 0.13 10.04 -8.99
CA LEU A 74 1.42 9.39 -9.27
C LEU A 74 1.32 8.29 -10.34
N VAL A 75 0.26 7.46 -10.29
CA VAL A 75 0.13 6.24 -11.10
C VAL A 75 -1.00 6.30 -12.15
N GLY A 76 -1.92 7.25 -12.01
CA GLY A 76 -3.14 7.39 -12.79
C GLY A 76 -4.23 6.36 -12.43
N THR A 77 -5.41 6.53 -13.04
CA THR A 77 -6.56 5.62 -12.86
C THR A 77 -6.63 4.47 -13.87
N ALA A 78 -5.73 4.44 -14.86
CA ALA A 78 -5.66 3.33 -15.81
C ALA A 78 -5.41 2.00 -15.08
N PRO A 79 -5.92 0.86 -15.60
CA PRO A 79 -5.77 -0.44 -14.95
C PRO A 79 -4.34 -0.69 -14.45
N LEU A 80 -4.20 -0.90 -13.15
CA LEU A 80 -2.94 -1.14 -12.48
C LEU A 80 -2.93 -2.58 -11.98
N LYS A 81 -2.01 -3.39 -12.50
CA LYS A 81 -1.70 -4.72 -11.96
C LYS A 81 -0.46 -4.62 -11.10
N VAL A 82 -0.48 -5.29 -9.95
CA VAL A 82 0.59 -5.22 -8.95
C VAL A 82 1.06 -6.62 -8.57
N ASN A 83 2.25 -6.72 -7.99
CA ASN A 83 2.71 -7.92 -7.32
C ASN A 83 2.07 -8.06 -5.93
N SER A 84 2.07 -9.27 -5.38
CA SER A 84 1.46 -9.50 -4.06
C SER A 84 2.22 -10.59 -3.29
N MET A 85 2.62 -10.26 -2.07
CA MET A 85 3.58 -11.03 -1.27
C MET A 85 3.23 -10.98 0.22
N HIS A 86 1.94 -10.94 0.55
CA HIS A 86 1.47 -10.74 1.93
C HIS A 86 0.34 -11.72 2.28
N HIS A 87 0.39 -12.20 3.53
CA HIS A 87 -0.69 -12.99 4.14
C HIS A 87 -1.47 -12.20 5.20
N GLN A 88 -1.04 -10.96 5.47
CA GLN A 88 -1.72 -10.01 6.34
C GLN A 88 -2.27 -8.86 5.50
N ALA A 89 -3.37 -8.26 5.95
CA ALA A 89 -3.96 -7.09 5.32
C ALA A 89 -4.65 -6.20 6.36
N VAL A 90 -4.95 -4.95 5.99
CA VAL A 90 -5.77 -4.08 6.84
C VAL A 90 -7.16 -4.68 7.03
N LYS A 91 -7.60 -4.75 8.29
CA LYS A 91 -8.95 -5.17 8.66
C LYS A 91 -9.82 -3.96 8.95
N GLU A 92 -9.40 -3.14 9.90
CA GLU A 92 -10.02 -1.83 10.19
C GLU A 92 -9.01 -0.74 9.88
N LEU A 93 -9.42 0.19 9.01
CA LEU A 93 -8.62 1.34 8.67
C LEU A 93 -8.59 2.33 9.84
N ALA A 94 -7.41 2.84 10.15
CA ALA A 94 -7.22 3.76 11.26
C ALA A 94 -7.93 5.10 11.05
N PRO A 95 -8.34 5.79 12.13
CA PRO A 95 -8.81 7.17 12.04
C PRO A 95 -7.78 8.08 11.35
N GLY A 96 -8.27 9.00 10.52
CA GLY A 96 -7.42 9.94 9.76
C GLY A 96 -6.71 9.32 8.55
N LEU A 97 -6.91 8.03 8.27
CA LEU A 97 -6.51 7.41 7.01
C LEU A 97 -7.71 7.23 6.08
N VAL A 98 -7.44 7.27 4.78
CA VAL A 98 -8.39 6.96 3.71
C VAL A 98 -7.81 5.86 2.83
N SER A 99 -8.64 4.89 2.42
CA SER A 99 -8.25 3.88 1.44
C SER A 99 -8.20 4.52 0.06
N THR A 100 -7.09 4.33 -0.66
CA THR A 100 -6.90 4.92 -2.00
C THR A 100 -6.65 3.89 -3.09
N ALA A 101 -6.53 2.60 -2.74
CA ALA A 101 -6.67 1.50 -3.69
C ALA A 101 -7.22 0.25 -3.00
N VAL A 102 -7.98 -0.56 -3.75
CA VAL A 102 -8.49 -1.87 -3.29
C VAL A 102 -8.25 -2.97 -4.32
N ALA A 103 -8.05 -4.20 -3.85
CA ALA A 103 -8.07 -5.41 -4.66
C ALA A 103 -9.51 -5.81 -5.03
N PRO A 104 -9.72 -6.76 -5.98
CA PRO A 104 -11.05 -7.22 -6.39
C PRO A 104 -11.91 -7.81 -5.27
N ASP A 105 -11.27 -8.33 -4.22
CA ASP A 105 -11.91 -8.87 -3.03
C ASP A 105 -12.19 -7.79 -1.95
N GLY A 106 -11.91 -6.52 -2.27
CA GLY A 106 -12.12 -5.38 -1.38
C GLY A 106 -11.04 -5.17 -0.31
N LEU A 107 -9.95 -5.96 -0.29
CA LEU A 107 -8.84 -5.67 0.61
C LEU A 107 -8.16 -4.35 0.23
N ILE A 108 -7.76 -3.60 1.26
CA ILE A 108 -7.09 -2.31 1.09
C ILE A 108 -5.67 -2.55 0.60
N GLU A 109 -5.37 -1.99 -0.56
CA GLU A 109 -4.10 -2.10 -1.26
C GLU A 109 -3.30 -0.80 -1.20
N ALA A 110 -3.94 0.33 -0.92
CA ALA A 110 -3.26 1.57 -0.64
C ALA A 110 -4.05 2.42 0.35
N LEU A 111 -3.33 3.21 1.14
CA LEU A 111 -3.90 4.19 2.06
C LEU A 111 -3.12 5.48 2.05
N GLU A 112 -3.80 6.56 2.38
CA GLU A 112 -3.24 7.90 2.53
C GLU A 112 -3.74 8.53 3.82
N HIS A 113 -2.97 9.45 4.39
CA HIS A 113 -3.51 10.30 5.45
C HIS A 113 -4.47 11.33 4.86
N SER A 114 -5.58 11.61 5.55
CA SER A 114 -6.65 12.50 5.08
C SER A 114 -6.27 13.98 5.09
N SER A 115 -5.16 14.33 5.75
CA SER A 115 -4.57 15.67 5.69
C SER A 115 -3.67 15.82 4.46
N ASN A 116 -3.15 17.02 4.21
CA ASN A 116 -2.25 17.25 3.07
C ASN A 116 -0.80 16.73 3.28
N GLN A 117 -0.51 16.03 4.38
CA GLN A 117 0.80 15.43 4.62
C GLN A 117 1.10 14.33 3.58
N PHE A 118 2.38 14.17 3.20
CA PHE A 118 2.80 13.04 2.37
C PHE A 118 2.92 11.79 3.23
N VAL A 119 1.78 11.16 3.52
CA VAL A 119 1.73 9.84 4.16
C VAL A 119 0.98 8.94 3.19
N LEU A 120 1.73 8.05 2.55
CA LEU A 120 1.23 7.10 1.56
C LEU A 120 1.66 5.70 1.97
N GLY A 121 0.79 4.73 1.77
CA GLY A 121 1.13 3.32 1.90
C GLY A 121 0.61 2.57 0.70
N VAL A 122 1.35 1.56 0.26
CA VAL A 122 0.87 0.55 -0.69
C VAL A 122 1.18 -0.85 -0.15
N GLN A 123 0.30 -1.80 -0.40
CA GLN A 123 0.39 -3.16 0.13
C GLN A 123 1.26 -4.06 -0.77
N TRP A 124 1.38 -3.72 -2.06
CA TRP A 124 2.31 -4.33 -2.99
C TRP A 124 3.76 -3.81 -2.84
N HIS A 125 4.65 -4.31 -3.70
CA HIS A 125 6.09 -4.04 -3.67
C HIS A 125 6.55 -3.29 -4.94
N PRO A 126 6.32 -1.96 -5.02
CA PRO A 126 6.70 -1.16 -6.19
C PRO A 126 8.19 -1.15 -6.45
N GLU A 127 9.03 -1.35 -5.42
CA GLU A 127 10.48 -1.43 -5.54
C GLU A 127 10.95 -2.63 -6.38
N SER A 128 10.10 -3.66 -6.51
CA SER A 128 10.39 -4.83 -7.35
C SER A 128 9.86 -4.65 -8.78
N LEU A 129 9.23 -3.50 -9.10
CA LEU A 129 8.55 -3.25 -10.37
C LEU A 129 9.03 -1.97 -11.08
N THR A 130 9.96 -1.22 -10.51
CA THR A 130 10.41 0.09 -11.05
C THR A 130 10.94 -0.01 -12.48
N ASP A 131 11.62 -1.10 -12.81
CA ASP A 131 12.22 -1.31 -14.15
C ASP A 131 11.20 -1.81 -15.18
N ARG A 132 10.02 -2.26 -14.71
CA ARG A 132 8.97 -2.86 -15.55
C ARG A 132 7.81 -1.90 -15.80
N ASP A 133 7.55 -0.99 -14.87
CA ASP A 133 6.43 -0.05 -14.97
C ASP A 133 6.85 1.36 -14.50
N PRO A 134 6.88 2.36 -15.42
CA PRO A 134 7.18 3.74 -15.08
C PRO A 134 6.29 4.33 -13.99
N ARG A 135 5.06 3.81 -13.79
CA ARG A 135 4.18 4.21 -12.68
C ARG A 135 4.80 3.86 -11.32
N MET A 136 5.45 2.71 -11.21
CA MET A 136 6.09 2.27 -9.98
C MET A 136 7.34 3.09 -9.68
N HIS A 137 8.09 3.46 -10.72
CA HIS A 137 9.16 4.44 -10.60
C HIS A 137 8.65 5.78 -10.10
N ARG A 138 7.58 6.34 -10.70
CA ARG A 138 6.95 7.59 -10.26
C ARG A 138 6.46 7.55 -8.81
N LEU A 139 5.93 6.42 -8.38
CA LEU A 139 5.48 6.23 -7.01
C LEU A 139 6.65 6.38 -6.01
N VAL A 140 7.80 5.78 -6.32
CA VAL A 140 9.02 5.88 -5.49
C VAL A 140 9.62 7.28 -5.57
N THR A 141 9.75 7.88 -6.77
CA THR A 141 10.32 9.23 -6.91
C THR A 141 9.43 10.31 -6.32
N GLY A 142 8.10 10.15 -6.36
CA GLY A 142 7.16 11.08 -5.73
C GLY A 142 7.37 11.20 -4.22
N PHE A 143 7.77 10.10 -3.55
CA PHE A 143 8.20 10.15 -2.15
C PHE A 143 9.51 10.93 -1.97
N VAL A 144 10.51 10.69 -2.83
CA VAL A 144 11.80 11.41 -2.78
C VAL A 144 11.59 12.91 -2.96
N GLU A 145 10.77 13.32 -3.93
CA GLU A 145 10.41 14.71 -4.16
C GLU A 145 9.72 15.35 -2.95
N ALA A 146 8.81 14.63 -2.30
CA ALA A 146 8.17 15.09 -1.08
C ALA A 146 9.17 15.26 0.07
N ALA A 147 10.15 14.36 0.19
CA ALA A 147 11.20 14.39 1.22
C ALA A 147 12.29 15.45 0.97
N SER A 148 12.34 16.03 -0.22
CA SER A 148 13.33 17.05 -0.61
C SER A 148 12.86 18.49 -0.34
N ARG A 149 11.67 18.66 0.23
CA ARG A 149 11.08 19.95 0.60
C ARG A 149 11.26 20.20 2.09
#